data_AF-A0A0C2J4L4-F1
#
_entry.id   AF-A0A0C2J4L4-F1
#
_cell.length_a   1.000
_cell.length_b   1.000
_cell.length_c   1.000
_cell.angle_alpha   90.00
_cell.angle_beta   90.00
_cell.angle_gamma   90.00
#
_symmetry.space_group_name_H-M   'P 1'
#
loop_
_entity.id
_entity.type
_entity.pdbx_description
1 polymer ?
#
loop_
_entity_poly.entity_id
_entity_poly.type
_entity_poly.pdbx_seq_one_letter_code
_entity_poly.pdbx_strand_id
1 'polypeptide(L)'
;MRISKRDPTIGVVCSETKGQLPSNFLVLDRSMKVDVWLKKMSIRAMRFGIPDNNLIRDAMDFCSVDLLVFIKLDRQTESSSYPSLVEFLKRRYGPGDSEFTFRDRFNSRLQRKEASVAEFMESLKLLGSKAFQSFTA
;
A
#
# COMPACT_ATOMS: atom_id res chain seq x y z
N MET A 1 -51.57 17.80 -31.22
CA MET A 1 -50.38 18.42 -30.60
C MET A 1 -50.55 18.40 -29.09
N ARG A 2 -49.87 17.48 -28.37
CA ARG A 2 -49.66 17.55 -26.93
C ARG A 2 -48.26 17.07 -26.63
N ILE A 3 -47.39 18.01 -26.27
CA ILE A 3 -46.03 17.77 -25.82
C ILE A 3 -46.15 17.33 -24.36
N SER A 4 -45.97 16.04 -24.09
CA SER A 4 -45.81 15.55 -22.72
C SER A 4 -44.33 15.41 -22.40
N LYS A 5 -43.97 16.01 -21.27
CA LYS A 5 -42.63 16.35 -20.81
C LYS A 5 -41.75 15.10 -20.70
N ARG A 6 -40.52 15.18 -21.21
CA ARG A 6 -39.44 14.25 -20.84
C ARG A 6 -39.08 14.54 -19.39
N ASP A 7 -39.27 13.57 -18.51
CA ASP A 7 -38.62 13.56 -17.20
C ASP A 7 -37.10 13.43 -17.40
N PRO A 8 -36.27 14.39 -16.95
CA PRO A 8 -34.84 14.22 -16.93
C PRO A 8 -34.45 13.66 -15.57
N THR A 9 -34.95 12.48 -15.21
CA THR A 9 -34.37 11.74 -14.08
C THR A 9 -33.11 11.05 -14.61
N ILE A 10 -32.06 11.84 -14.85
CA ILE A 10 -30.68 11.33 -14.81
C ILE A 10 -30.43 11.02 -13.33
N GLY A 11 -31.04 9.94 -12.86
CA GLY A 11 -30.64 9.32 -11.63
C GLY A 11 -29.23 8.82 -11.87
N VAL A 12 -28.25 9.51 -11.29
CA VAL A 12 -26.95 8.91 -11.05
C VAL A 12 -27.26 7.68 -10.20
N VAL A 13 -27.31 6.52 -10.84
CA VAL A 13 -27.45 5.25 -10.13
C VAL A 13 -26.17 5.11 -9.34
N CYS A 14 -26.21 5.49 -8.06
CA CYS A 14 -25.17 5.10 -7.11
C CYS A 14 -25.23 3.58 -6.99
N SER A 15 -24.53 2.89 -7.88
CA SER A 15 -24.25 1.46 -7.80
C SER A 15 -23.18 1.19 -6.74
N GLU A 16 -23.31 1.80 -5.55
CA GLU A 16 -22.48 1.46 -4.39
C GLU A 16 -23.09 0.18 -3.78
N THR A 17 -22.60 -0.97 -4.26
CA THR A 17 -22.94 -2.28 -3.73
C THR A 17 -22.43 -2.38 -2.29
N LYS A 18 -23.34 -2.62 -1.34
CA LYS A 18 -22.96 -2.97 0.04
C LYS A 18 -21.99 -4.15 0.01
N GLY A 19 -20.97 -4.10 0.87
CA GLY A 19 -20.00 -5.18 1.03
C GLY A 19 -18.80 -5.16 0.07
N GLN A 20 -18.64 -4.12 -0.76
CA GLN A 20 -17.46 -3.89 -1.60
C GLN A 20 -17.02 -2.43 -1.58
N LEU A 21 -15.73 -2.19 -1.83
CA LEU A 21 -15.25 -0.83 -2.08
C LEU A 21 -15.76 -0.28 -3.42
N PRO A 22 -15.97 1.04 -3.53
CA PRO A 22 -16.38 1.65 -4.78
C PRO A 22 -15.24 1.57 -5.81
N SER A 23 -15.58 1.41 -7.09
CA SER A 23 -14.59 1.26 -8.18
C SER A 23 -13.64 2.44 -8.36
N ASN A 24 -14.02 3.63 -7.85
CA ASN A 24 -13.18 4.83 -7.83
C ASN A 24 -12.35 4.96 -6.55
N PHE A 25 -12.24 3.91 -5.74
CA PHE A 25 -11.37 3.92 -4.58
C PHE A 25 -9.90 4.10 -5.00
N LEU A 26 -9.12 4.69 -4.11
CA LEU A 26 -7.78 5.14 -4.40
C LEU A 26 -6.81 3.96 -4.50
N VAL A 27 -6.06 3.88 -5.59
CA VAL A 27 -5.02 2.87 -5.77
C VAL A 27 -3.79 3.22 -4.92
N LEU A 28 -3.26 2.23 -4.20
CA LEU A 28 -1.99 2.34 -3.48
C LEU A 28 -0.82 2.11 -4.42
N ASP A 29 -0.01 3.15 -4.59
CA ASP A 29 1.25 3.12 -5.31
C ASP A 29 2.41 3.64 -4.44
N ARG A 30 3.60 3.74 -5.03
CA ARG A 30 4.82 4.18 -4.33
C ARG A 30 4.81 5.66 -3.93
N SER A 31 3.93 6.47 -4.51
CA SER A 31 3.82 7.92 -4.22
C SER A 31 2.90 8.20 -3.04
N MET A 32 2.02 7.25 -2.71
CA MET A 32 1.03 7.43 -1.67
C MET A 32 1.53 6.97 -0.29
N LYS A 33 1.27 7.79 0.74
CA LYS A 33 1.53 7.41 2.13
C LYS A 33 0.62 6.27 2.57
N VAL A 34 1.22 5.13 2.94
CA VAL A 34 0.47 3.92 3.35
C VAL A 34 -0.49 4.17 4.50
N ASP A 35 -0.12 4.95 5.52
CA ASP A 35 -1.03 5.24 6.64
C ASP A 35 -2.29 5.99 6.22
N VAL A 36 -2.17 6.90 5.25
CA VAL A 36 -3.31 7.65 4.70
C VAL A 36 -4.22 6.71 3.93
N TRP A 37 -3.64 5.80 3.15
CA TRP A 37 -4.39 4.81 2.39
C TRP A 37 -5.13 3.83 3.30
N LEU A 38 -4.43 3.25 4.26
CA LEU A 38 -5.00 2.34 5.26
C LEU A 38 -6.13 3.00 6.06
N LYS A 39 -5.97 4.27 6.46
CA LYS A 39 -7.03 5.02 7.14
C LYS A 39 -8.26 5.18 6.26
N LYS A 40 -8.08 5.53 4.97
CA LYS A 40 -9.20 5.64 4.02
C LYS A 40 -9.88 4.30 3.78
N MET A 41 -9.11 3.22 3.69
CA MET A 41 -9.58 1.85 3.55
C MET A 41 -10.50 1.48 4.72
N SER A 42 -10.04 1.63 5.96
CA SER A 42 -10.82 1.30 7.15
C SER A 42 -12.11 2.13 7.27
N ILE A 43 -12.06 3.44 6.96
CA ILE A 43 -13.26 4.30 6.96
C ILE A 43 -14.29 3.80 5.94
N ARG A 44 -13.85 3.42 4.74
CA ARG A 44 -14.75 2.92 3.68
C ARG A 44 -15.28 1.53 4.00
N ALA A 45 -14.43 0.62 4.48
CA ALA A 45 -14.85 -0.71 4.92
C ALA A 45 -15.97 -0.63 5.97
N MET A 46 -15.81 0.24 6.97
CA MET A 46 -16.84 0.49 7.98
C MET A 46 -18.12 1.07 7.36
N ARG A 47 -18.00 2.07 6.48
CA ARG A 47 -19.14 2.70 5.81
C ARG A 47 -19.95 1.72 4.96
N PHE A 48 -19.29 0.80 4.28
CA PHE A 48 -19.93 -0.17 3.38
C PHE A 48 -20.20 -1.53 4.02
N GLY A 49 -19.85 -1.71 5.29
CA GLY A 49 -20.02 -2.98 6.02
C GLY A 49 -19.22 -4.13 5.41
N ILE A 50 -17.99 -3.85 4.94
CA ILE A 50 -17.12 -4.86 4.34
C ILE A 50 -16.55 -5.74 5.47
N PRO A 51 -16.77 -7.06 5.46
CA PRO A 51 -16.21 -7.92 6.48
C PRO A 51 -14.70 -8.14 6.27
N ASP A 52 -13.96 -8.35 7.35
CA ASP A 52 -12.49 -8.42 7.33
C ASP A 52 -11.92 -9.50 6.39
N ASN A 53 -12.63 -10.62 6.22
CA ASN A 53 -12.25 -11.70 5.31
C ASN A 53 -12.34 -11.30 3.83
N ASN A 54 -13.20 -10.35 3.48
CA ASN A 54 -13.31 -9.80 2.13
C ASN A 54 -12.40 -8.59 1.94
N LEU A 55 -12.05 -7.91 3.04
CA LEU A 55 -11.27 -6.68 3.01
C LEU A 55 -9.85 -6.88 2.46
N ILE A 56 -9.25 -8.06 2.63
CA ILE A 56 -7.93 -8.34 2.04
C ILE A 56 -7.99 -8.39 0.52
N ARG A 57 -8.99 -9.06 -0.07
CA ARG A 57 -9.15 -9.14 -1.51
C ARG A 57 -9.38 -7.75 -2.09
N ASP A 58 -10.33 -7.02 -1.51
CA ASP A 58 -10.61 -5.64 -1.90
C ASP A 58 -9.35 -4.77 -1.75
N ALA A 59 -8.57 -4.93 -0.69
CA ALA A 59 -7.31 -4.19 -0.53
C ALA A 59 -6.25 -4.52 -1.59
N MET A 60 -6.15 -5.78 -2.01
CA MET A 60 -5.22 -6.20 -3.07
C MET A 60 -5.65 -5.66 -4.44
N ASP A 61 -6.95 -5.61 -4.74
CA ASP A 61 -7.48 -5.06 -5.99
C ASP A 61 -7.13 -3.57 -6.18
N PHE A 62 -7.01 -2.83 -5.06
CA PHE A 62 -6.58 -1.44 -5.04
C PHE A 62 -5.08 -1.26 -4.77
N CYS A 63 -4.25 -2.27 -4.98
CA CYS A 63 -2.80 -2.14 -5.01
C CYS A 63 -2.30 -2.05 -6.45
N SER A 64 -1.30 -1.19 -6.69
CA SER A 64 -0.59 -1.16 -7.98
C SER A 64 0.10 -2.50 -8.26
N VAL A 65 0.29 -2.82 -9.56
CA VAL A 65 0.92 -4.08 -10.01
C VAL A 65 2.29 -4.29 -9.36
N ASP A 66 3.09 -3.23 -9.28
CA ASP A 66 4.39 -3.23 -8.60
C ASP A 66 4.30 -3.66 -7.13
N LEU A 67 3.30 -3.14 -6.42
CA LEU A 67 3.09 -3.47 -5.01
C LEU A 67 2.68 -4.94 -4.85
N LEU A 68 1.80 -5.42 -5.75
CA LEU A 68 1.33 -6.80 -5.77
C LEU A 68 2.47 -7.81 -5.94
N VAL A 69 3.51 -7.47 -6.73
CA VAL A 69 4.71 -8.31 -6.83
C VAL A 69 5.38 -8.48 -5.46
N PHE A 70 5.57 -7.39 -4.72
CA PHE A 70 6.19 -7.46 -3.39
C PHE A 70 5.32 -8.15 -2.34
N ILE A 71 4.00 -7.95 -2.40
CA ILE A 71 3.03 -8.64 -1.54
C ILE A 71 3.14 -10.16 -1.75
N LYS A 72 3.17 -10.62 -3.01
CA LYS A 72 3.32 -12.03 -3.35
C LYS A 72 4.68 -12.60 -2.92
N LEU A 73 5.76 -11.82 -3.06
CA LEU A 73 7.10 -12.23 -2.59
C LEU A 73 7.15 -12.42 -1.06
N ASP A 74 6.35 -11.67 -0.30
CA ASP A 74 6.16 -11.85 1.15
C ASP A 74 5.15 -12.95 1.51
N ARG A 75 4.72 -13.75 0.51
CA ARG A 75 3.76 -14.87 0.64
C ARG A 75 2.37 -14.43 1.14
N GLN A 76 2.02 -13.17 0.95
CA GLN A 76 0.66 -12.69 1.20
C GLN A 76 -0.24 -13.00 0.00
N THR A 77 -1.45 -13.49 0.28
CA THR A 77 -2.45 -13.93 -0.70
C THR A 77 -3.82 -13.40 -0.32
N GLU A 78 -4.82 -13.55 -1.18
CA GLU A 78 -6.22 -13.21 -0.86
C GLU A 78 -6.79 -14.05 0.30
N SER A 79 -6.18 -15.19 0.62
CA SER A 79 -6.52 -16.00 1.79
C SER A 79 -5.81 -15.60 3.08
N SER A 80 -4.86 -14.65 3.00
CA SER A 80 -4.18 -14.12 4.19
C SER A 80 -5.13 -13.24 5.01
N SER A 81 -4.73 -12.88 6.23
CA SER A 81 -5.53 -11.96 7.04
C SER A 81 -5.27 -10.51 6.61
N TYR A 82 -6.30 -9.66 6.61
CA TYR A 82 -6.13 -8.22 6.39
C TYR A 82 -5.12 -7.59 7.38
N PRO A 83 -5.11 -7.93 8.69
CA PRO A 83 -4.05 -7.48 9.60
C PRO A 83 -2.62 -7.82 9.15
N SER A 84 -2.38 -9.02 8.61
CA SER A 84 -1.06 -9.40 8.10
C SER A 84 -0.63 -8.54 6.91
N LEU A 85 -1.57 -8.21 6.01
CA LEU A 85 -1.30 -7.28 4.91
C LEU A 85 -0.97 -5.87 5.43
N VAL A 86 -1.70 -5.39 6.45
CA VAL A 86 -1.43 -4.09 7.09
C VAL A 86 -0.03 -4.03 7.69
N GLU A 87 0.38 -5.07 8.41
CA GLU A 87 1.74 -5.17 8.98
C GLU A 87 2.80 -5.14 7.89
N PHE A 88 2.62 -5.92 6.82
CA PHE A 88 3.52 -5.90 5.67
C PHE A 88 3.65 -4.49 5.08
N LEU A 89 2.52 -3.83 4.79
CA LEU A 89 2.50 -2.51 4.17
C LEU A 89 3.16 -1.46 5.07
N LYS A 90 2.88 -1.48 6.38
CA LYS A 90 3.51 -0.57 7.34
C LYS A 90 5.00 -0.83 7.49
N ARG A 91 5.41 -2.10 7.56
CA ARG A 91 6.84 -2.47 7.64
C ARG A 91 7.59 -2.01 6.39
N ARG A 92 6.98 -2.12 5.20
CA ARG A 92 7.65 -1.84 3.94
C ARG A 92 7.59 -0.37 3.50
N TYR A 93 6.48 0.30 3.78
CA TYR A 93 6.17 1.63 3.22
C TYR A 93 5.64 2.62 4.26
N GLY A 94 5.55 2.22 5.53
CA GLY A 94 5.19 3.12 6.62
C GLY A 94 6.29 4.18 6.85
N PRO A 95 5.99 5.24 7.62
CA PRO A 95 6.95 6.30 7.97
C PRO A 95 8.05 5.84 8.92
N GLY A 96 8.16 4.53 9.17
CA GLY A 96 9.23 3.96 9.96
C GLY A 96 10.48 3.74 9.12
N ASP A 97 11.61 4.19 9.67
CA ASP A 97 12.93 3.64 9.40
C ASP A 97 12.94 2.16 9.85
N SER A 98 12.21 1.31 9.12
CA SER A 98 12.15 -0.13 9.39
C SER A 98 13.43 -0.78 8.88
N GLU A 99 13.79 -1.92 9.48
CA GLU A 99 14.90 -2.74 9.00
C GLU A 99 14.76 -3.05 7.51
N PHE A 100 13.52 -3.22 7.03
CA PHE A 100 13.21 -3.41 5.62
C PHE A 100 13.61 -2.19 4.77
N THR A 101 13.21 -0.98 5.19
CA THR A 101 13.57 0.28 4.53
C THR A 101 15.09 0.47 4.48
N PHE A 102 15.80 0.09 5.55
CA PHE A 102 17.26 0.15 5.55
C PHE A 102 17.91 -0.92 4.67
N ARG A 103 17.37 -2.14 4.61
CA ARG A 103 17.83 -3.19 3.68
C ARG A 103 17.66 -2.75 2.23
N ASP A 104 16.52 -2.17 1.88
CA ASP A 104 16.27 -1.67 0.53
C ASP A 104 17.24 -0.53 0.18
N ARG A 105 17.44 0.43 1.08
CA ARG A 105 18.44 1.51 0.94
C ARG A 105 19.87 0.99 0.85
N PHE A 106 20.23 -0.04 1.61
CA PHE A 106 21.54 -0.66 1.58
C PHE A 106 21.80 -1.36 0.24
N ASN A 107 20.86 -2.21 -0.20
CA ASN A 107 20.97 -2.98 -1.44
C ASN A 107 20.94 -2.09 -2.70
N SER A 108 20.26 -0.95 -2.66
CA SER A 108 20.19 0.01 -3.76
C SER A 108 21.31 1.07 -3.74
N ARG A 109 22.22 1.03 -2.76
CA ARG A 109 23.24 2.05 -2.57
C ARG A 109 24.38 1.91 -3.60
N LEU A 110 24.46 2.85 -4.53
CA LEU A 110 25.58 2.99 -5.48
C LEU A 110 26.51 4.15 -5.10
N GLN A 111 27.82 4.01 -5.33
CA GLN A 111 28.77 5.10 -5.13
C GLN A 111 28.46 6.24 -6.11
N ARG A 112 28.33 7.47 -5.60
CA ARG A 112 28.12 8.66 -6.44
C ARG A 112 29.46 9.12 -7.02
N LYS A 113 29.45 9.78 -8.17
CA LYS A 113 30.68 10.24 -8.84
C LYS A 113 31.49 11.20 -7.98
N GLU A 114 30.83 11.97 -7.13
CA GLU A 114 31.44 12.99 -6.28
C GLU A 114 31.83 12.46 -4.90
N ALA A 115 31.39 11.25 -4.55
CA ALA A 115 31.64 10.66 -3.23
C ALA A 115 32.97 9.92 -3.21
N SER A 116 33.79 10.21 -2.19
CA SER A 116 34.99 9.43 -1.94
C SER A 116 34.63 7.98 -1.54
N VAL A 117 35.58 7.06 -1.74
CA VAL A 117 35.41 5.66 -1.33
C VAL A 117 35.17 5.56 0.18
N ALA A 118 35.86 6.38 0.98
CA ALA A 118 35.71 6.42 2.43
C ALA A 118 34.28 6.81 2.84
N GLU A 119 33.73 7.89 2.27
CA GLU A 119 32.36 8.32 2.54
C GLU A 119 31.33 7.28 2.09
N PHE A 120 31.57 6.62 0.96
CA PHE A 120 30.70 5.55 0.49
C PHE A 120 30.68 4.38 1.47
N MET A 121 31.85 3.92 1.93
CA MET A 121 32.00 2.82 2.88
C MET A 121 31.37 3.13 4.24
N GLU A 122 31.57 4.34 4.77
CA GLU A 122 30.92 4.76 6.02
C GLU A 122 29.40 4.82 5.88
N SER A 123 28.89 5.28 4.73
CA SER A 123 27.44 5.25 4.46
C SER A 123 26.89 3.82 4.39
N LEU A 124 27.63 2.88 3.81
CA LEU A 124 27.23 1.47 3.76
C LEU A 124 27.23 0.83 5.14
N LYS A 125 28.24 1.09 5.98
CA LYS A 125 28.27 0.59 7.37
C LYS A 125 27.08 1.08 8.17
N LEU A 126 26.76 2.38 8.08
CA LEU A 126 25.63 2.98 8.78
C LEU A 126 24.28 2.42 8.31
N LEU A 127 24.13 2.15 7.00
CA LEU A 127 22.95 1.51 6.46
C LEU A 127 22.87 0.03 6.87
N GLY A 128 23.99 -0.70 6.81
CA GLY A 128 24.08 -2.11 7.17
C GLY A 128 23.73 -2.37 8.64
N SER A 129 24.23 -1.54 9.55
CA SER A 129 23.94 -1.66 10.98
C SER A 129 22.46 -1.45 11.31
N LYS A 130 21.74 -0.69 10.49
CA LYS A 130 20.28 -0.50 10.62
C LYS A 130 19.46 -1.51 9.82
N ALA A 131 20.04 -2.03 8.72
CA ALA A 131 19.43 -3.03 7.84
C ALA A 131 19.50 -4.45 8.40
N PHE A 132 20.42 -4.76 9.30
CA PHE A 132 20.61 -6.10 9.86
C PHE A 132 20.66 -6.11 11.39
N GLN A 133 19.96 -5.19 12.04
CA GLN A 133 19.90 -5.11 13.51
C GLN A 133 19.55 -6.45 14.16
N SER A 134 18.66 -7.22 13.51
CA SER A 134 18.22 -8.54 13.97
C SER A 134 19.31 -9.62 13.97
N PHE A 135 20.40 -9.44 13.22
CA PHE A 135 21.54 -10.37 13.16
C PHE A 135 22.72 -9.96 14.05
N THR A 136 22.72 -8.73 14.56
CA THR A 136 23.78 -8.17 15.41
C THR A 136 23.40 -8.15 16.90
N ALA A 137 22.18 -8.57 17.25
CA ALA A 137 21.65 -8.63 18.61
C ALA A 137 21.89 -9.99 19.27
#